data_AF-A0A7Y4RPM3-F1
#
_entry.id   AF-A0A7Y4RPM3-F1
#
_cell.length_a   1.000
_cell.length_b   1.000
_cell.length_c   1.000
_cell.angle_alpha   90.00
_cell.angle_beta   90.00
_cell.angle_gamma   90.00
#
_symmetry.space_group_name_H-M   'P 1'
#
loop_
_entity.id
_entity.type
_entity.pdbx_description
1 polymer ?
#
loop_
_entity_poly.entity_id
_entity_poly.type
_entity_poly.pdbx_seq_one_letter_code
_entity_poly.pdbx_strand_id
1 'polypeptide(L)'
;MTASALAALNVRDILMPLPLPLWSSENNVNDWIPEAPLNGAARAENGGRLQRALDQYYLTPTDAALLNAVAAFRSAVETFSSTGVPPVCAGGAAGSHPTPEPCVEARRWMSSLTGMHFARKGVFENIPLDVVRLWWETGEAAVSANLIPRGRPVSHERRQQAAGWLYLAFSFAPTEFREENGYFGQFLQSEGYSHLATFTALRRMVGTGRVHTQQPSEPQWDGQRFWDGLLAVVRAPKSLKLSVALFVADYLIGRIEGGDRYSPEAAQLIEDSLRNIEQHTSEAPGPQSARLELSHRLARLDGLWRAALRN
;
A
#
# COMPACT_ATOMS: atom_id res chain seq x y z
N MET A 1 22.54 -5.75 6.75
CA MET A 1 21.28 -5.30 7.37
C MET A 1 20.56 -6.53 7.91
N THR A 2 20.05 -6.50 9.16
CA THR A 2 19.28 -7.62 9.75
C THR A 2 17.78 -7.39 9.57
N ALA A 3 16.96 -8.44 9.75
CA ALA A 3 15.51 -8.33 9.70
C ALA A 3 14.94 -7.41 10.79
N SER A 4 15.51 -7.47 12.01
CA SER A 4 15.16 -6.57 13.10
C SER A 4 15.49 -5.11 12.78
N ALA A 5 16.65 -4.84 12.17
CA ALA A 5 17.02 -3.50 11.74
C ALA A 5 16.06 -2.98 10.66
N LEU A 6 15.73 -3.80 9.66
CA LEU A 6 14.76 -3.44 8.61
C LEU A 6 13.35 -3.18 9.19
N ALA A 7 12.90 -3.99 10.15
CA ALA A 7 11.62 -3.79 10.82
C ALA A 7 11.59 -2.53 11.70
N ALA A 8 12.73 -2.14 12.27
CA ALA A 8 12.86 -0.95 13.11
C ALA A 8 13.03 0.35 12.32
N LEU A 9 13.28 0.28 11.00
CA LEU A 9 13.36 1.49 10.17
C LEU A 9 12.05 2.28 10.22
N ASN A 10 12.16 3.53 10.63
CA ASN A 10 11.12 4.52 10.41
C ASN A 10 11.07 4.84 8.91
N VAL A 11 9.99 4.41 8.25
CA VAL A 11 9.83 4.54 6.80
C VAL A 11 9.90 6.01 6.35
N ARG A 12 9.51 6.93 7.22
CA ARG A 12 9.51 8.38 6.94
C ARG A 12 10.92 8.98 6.84
N ASP A 13 11.94 8.29 7.35
CA ASP A 13 13.33 8.74 7.27
C ASP A 13 14.00 8.34 5.93
N ILE A 14 13.28 7.59 5.09
CA ILE A 14 13.78 7.13 3.79
C ILE A 14 13.47 8.21 2.74
N LEU A 15 14.52 8.70 2.08
CA LEU A 15 14.38 9.65 0.98
C LEU A 15 13.52 9.05 -0.14
N MET A 16 12.43 9.75 -0.44
CA MET A 16 11.43 9.30 -1.41
C MET A 16 11.45 10.22 -2.63
N PRO A 17 11.81 9.72 -3.83
CA PRO A 17 11.77 10.49 -5.06
C PRO A 17 10.34 10.60 -5.67
N LEU A 18 9.31 10.25 -4.90
CA LEU A 18 7.92 10.47 -5.31
C LEU A 18 7.53 11.89 -4.91
N PRO A 19 6.91 12.65 -5.81
CA PRO A 19 6.24 13.88 -5.41
C PRO A 19 5.13 13.49 -4.42
N LEU A 20 5.17 14.07 -3.21
CA LEU A 20 4.05 13.96 -2.30
C LEU A 20 2.81 14.55 -3.00
N PRO A 21 1.61 14.04 -2.69
CA PRO A 21 0.38 14.60 -3.24
C PRO A 21 0.38 16.11 -3.05
N LEU A 22 0.17 16.85 -4.14
CA LEU A 22 0.00 18.30 -4.05
C LEU A 22 -1.28 18.55 -3.24
N TRP A 23 -1.09 19.02 -2.01
CA TRP A 23 -2.17 19.39 -1.10
C TRP A 23 -2.92 20.63 -1.61
N SER A 24 -2.24 21.45 -2.41
CA SER A 24 -2.69 22.71 -2.99
C SER A 24 -1.56 23.29 -3.87
N SER A 25 -1.87 24.15 -4.84
CA SER A 25 -0.89 25.14 -5.33
C SER A 25 -1.05 26.41 -4.48
N GLU A 26 0.03 26.84 -3.81
CA GLU A 26 0.01 28.02 -2.94
C GLU A 26 -0.30 29.33 -3.69
N ASN A 27 -0.35 29.30 -5.02
CA ASN A 27 -0.62 30.47 -5.86
C ASN A 27 -2.09 30.86 -5.91
N ASN A 28 -3.00 30.06 -5.35
CA ASN A 28 -4.42 30.38 -5.36
C ASN A 28 -5.04 30.09 -3.99
N VAL A 29 -5.61 31.11 -3.36
CA VAL A 29 -6.35 30.97 -2.10
C VAL A 29 -7.61 30.09 -2.23
N ASN A 30 -7.95 29.66 -3.46
CA ASN A 30 -8.99 28.68 -3.76
C ASN A 30 -8.45 27.27 -4.08
N ASP A 31 -7.14 27.05 -4.12
CA ASP A 31 -6.48 25.77 -4.52
C ASP A 31 -6.42 24.72 -3.40
N TRP A 32 -7.20 24.86 -2.33
CA TRP A 32 -7.14 23.95 -1.15
C TRP A 32 -7.71 22.54 -1.43
N ILE A 33 -7.87 22.18 -2.70
CA ILE A 33 -8.95 21.38 -3.20
C ILE A 33 -8.49 20.73 -4.53
N PRO A 34 -8.73 19.43 -4.78
CA PRO A 34 -8.43 18.80 -6.06
C PRO A 34 -9.04 19.55 -7.26
N GLU A 35 -8.47 19.35 -8.45
CA GLU A 35 -8.74 20.09 -9.70
C GLU A 35 -10.24 20.21 -10.05
N ALA A 36 -11.08 19.27 -9.58
CA ALA A 36 -12.53 19.30 -9.74
C ALA A 36 -13.25 19.71 -8.44
N PRO A 37 -14.21 20.67 -8.49
CA PRO A 37 -15.02 21.01 -7.34
C PRO A 37 -15.84 19.81 -6.88
N LEU A 38 -16.03 19.70 -5.57
CA LEU A 38 -16.86 18.66 -4.98
C LEU A 38 -18.26 18.70 -5.60
N ASN A 39 -18.71 17.59 -6.17
CA ASN A 39 -20.01 17.47 -6.82
C ASN A 39 -21.13 18.05 -5.94
N GLY A 40 -21.91 19.00 -6.49
CA GLY A 40 -23.00 19.67 -5.79
C GLY A 40 -24.06 18.69 -5.25
N ALA A 41 -24.25 17.53 -5.90
CA ALA A 41 -25.11 16.47 -5.39
C ALA A 41 -24.62 15.95 -4.03
N ALA A 42 -23.33 15.65 -3.89
CA ALA A 42 -22.76 15.20 -2.62
C ALA A 42 -22.85 16.26 -1.51
N ARG A 43 -22.85 17.55 -1.86
CA ARG A 43 -23.06 18.65 -0.89
C ARG A 43 -24.52 18.78 -0.44
N ALA A 44 -25.47 18.51 -1.34
CA ALA A 44 -26.91 18.60 -1.08
C ALA A 44 -27.49 17.35 -0.39
N GLU A 45 -26.81 16.20 -0.48
CA GLU A 45 -27.22 14.94 0.14
C GLU A 45 -27.46 15.06 1.66
N ASN A 46 -28.41 14.26 2.16
CA ASN A 46 -28.81 14.22 3.58
C ASN A 46 -29.14 15.61 4.17
N GLY A 47 -29.78 16.47 3.38
CA GLY A 47 -30.20 17.81 3.78
C GLY A 47 -29.04 18.73 4.13
N GLY A 48 -27.91 18.63 3.42
CA GLY A 48 -26.73 19.48 3.63
C GLY A 48 -25.87 19.08 4.83
N ARG A 49 -25.93 17.81 5.27
CA ARG A 49 -25.14 17.32 6.42
C ARG A 49 -23.64 17.49 6.21
N LEU A 50 -23.15 17.20 4.99
CA LEU A 50 -21.74 17.39 4.64
C LEU A 50 -21.35 18.86 4.75
N GLN A 51 -22.15 19.76 4.17
CA GLN A 51 -21.89 21.20 4.24
C GLN A 51 -21.83 21.68 5.69
N ARG A 52 -22.79 21.32 6.54
CA ARG A 52 -22.77 21.67 7.98
C ARG A 52 -21.53 21.16 8.71
N ALA A 53 -21.09 19.94 8.41
CA ALA A 53 -19.90 19.37 9.04
C ALA A 53 -18.62 20.07 8.59
N LEU A 54 -18.53 20.45 7.31
CA LEU A 54 -17.43 21.26 6.77
C LEU A 54 -17.43 22.67 7.37
N ASP A 55 -18.59 23.32 7.46
CA ASP A 55 -18.72 24.65 8.08
C ASP A 55 -18.24 24.63 9.53
N GLN A 56 -18.66 23.61 10.31
CA GLN A 56 -18.20 23.42 11.68
C GLN A 56 -16.68 23.21 11.77
N TYR A 57 -16.11 22.43 10.86
CA TYR A 57 -14.66 22.23 10.79
C TYR A 57 -13.92 23.54 10.47
N TYR A 58 -14.39 24.33 9.51
CA TYR A 58 -13.77 25.60 9.16
C TYR A 58 -13.89 26.65 10.26
N LEU A 59 -14.99 26.63 11.03
CA LEU A 59 -15.15 27.47 12.22
C LEU A 59 -14.25 27.03 13.37
N THR A 60 -14.03 25.73 13.54
CA THR A 60 -13.28 25.18 14.68
C THR A 60 -12.51 23.91 14.26
N PRO A 61 -11.28 24.06 13.71
CA PRO A 61 -10.53 22.97 13.09
C PRO A 61 -9.84 22.08 14.13
N THR A 62 -10.64 21.29 14.86
CA THR A 62 -10.16 20.24 15.77
C THR A 62 -10.11 18.88 15.07
N ASP A 63 -9.38 17.91 15.64
CA ASP A 63 -9.35 16.53 15.10
C ASP A 63 -10.76 15.92 15.07
N ALA A 64 -11.56 16.16 16.13
CA ALA A 64 -12.94 15.67 16.20
C ALA A 64 -13.83 16.30 15.11
N ALA A 65 -13.70 17.60 14.86
CA ALA A 65 -14.44 18.28 13.80
C ALA A 65 -14.02 17.77 12.41
N LEU A 66 -12.73 17.53 12.19
CA LEU A 66 -12.20 16.94 10.95
C LEU A 66 -12.78 15.54 10.74
N LEU A 67 -12.70 14.65 11.72
CA LEU A 67 -13.20 13.28 11.61
C LEU A 67 -14.71 13.24 11.38
N ASN A 68 -15.47 14.14 12.01
CA ASN A 68 -16.90 14.30 11.73
C ASN A 68 -17.17 14.76 10.29
N ALA A 69 -16.39 15.72 9.76
CA ALA A 69 -16.49 16.17 8.38
C ALA A 69 -16.17 15.04 7.40
N VAL A 70 -15.10 14.27 7.63
CA VAL A 70 -14.74 13.09 6.82
C VAL A 70 -15.84 12.03 6.86
N ALA A 71 -16.41 11.72 8.03
CA ALA A 71 -17.49 10.76 8.16
C ALA A 71 -18.76 11.20 7.40
N ALA A 72 -19.12 12.48 7.51
CA ALA A 72 -20.24 13.05 6.75
C ALA A 72 -19.99 13.00 5.23
N PHE A 73 -18.74 13.20 4.82
CA PHE A 73 -18.34 13.15 3.42
C PHE A 73 -18.44 11.72 2.86
N ARG A 74 -17.83 10.73 3.54
CA ARG A 74 -17.95 9.31 3.16
C ARG A 74 -19.41 8.90 3.01
N SER A 75 -20.25 9.26 4.00
CA SER A 75 -21.68 8.98 3.94
C SER A 75 -22.33 9.59 2.68
N ALA A 76 -22.01 10.83 2.33
CA ALA A 76 -22.57 11.50 1.15
C ALA A 76 -22.14 10.89 -0.19
N VAL A 77 -20.99 10.21 -0.26
CA VAL A 77 -20.46 9.65 -1.53
C VAL A 77 -20.61 8.14 -1.64
N GLU A 78 -20.79 7.42 -0.54
CA GLU A 78 -20.90 5.95 -0.50
C GLU A 78 -22.31 5.44 -0.24
N THR A 79 -23.20 6.26 0.35
CA THR A 79 -24.56 5.82 0.72
C THR A 79 -25.54 6.13 -0.41
N PHE A 80 -26.46 5.20 -0.70
CA PHE A 80 -27.59 5.49 -1.57
C PHE A 80 -28.41 6.66 -1.03
N SER A 81 -28.71 7.62 -1.90
CA SER A 81 -29.61 8.70 -1.53
C SER A 81 -31.02 8.16 -1.32
N SER A 82 -31.81 8.82 -0.46
CA SER A 82 -33.24 8.55 -0.34
C SER A 82 -34.03 8.86 -1.61
N THR A 83 -33.38 9.49 -2.61
CA THR A 83 -33.95 9.85 -3.92
C THR A 83 -33.69 8.78 -4.99
N GLY A 84 -33.06 7.66 -4.64
CA GLY A 84 -32.82 6.53 -5.56
C GLY A 84 -31.67 6.77 -6.55
N VAL A 85 -30.88 7.83 -6.37
CA VAL A 85 -29.67 8.09 -7.17
C VAL A 85 -28.55 7.19 -6.64
N PRO A 86 -27.84 6.44 -7.51
CA PRO A 86 -26.70 5.65 -7.08
C PRO A 86 -25.61 6.51 -6.42
N PRO A 87 -24.92 6.01 -5.38
CA PRO A 87 -23.85 6.75 -4.75
C PRO A 87 -22.74 7.11 -5.74
N VAL A 88 -22.03 8.21 -5.48
CA VAL A 88 -20.89 8.67 -6.29
C VAL A 88 -19.81 7.58 -6.40
N CYS A 89 -19.65 6.81 -5.32
CA CYS A 89 -18.75 5.66 -5.21
C CYS A 89 -19.44 4.30 -5.42
N ALA A 90 -20.61 4.25 -6.06
CA ALA A 90 -21.29 2.99 -6.38
C ALA A 90 -20.37 2.08 -7.21
N GLY A 91 -20.12 0.86 -6.72
CA GLY A 91 -19.34 -0.16 -7.42
C GLY A 91 -17.83 -0.11 -7.20
N GLY A 92 -17.31 0.69 -6.25
CA GLY A 92 -15.87 0.81 -5.96
C GLY A 92 -15.32 -0.14 -4.88
N ALA A 93 -16.07 -1.17 -4.45
CA ALA A 93 -15.52 -2.19 -3.56
C ALA A 93 -14.61 -3.12 -4.36
N ALA A 94 -13.45 -3.43 -3.78
CA ALA A 94 -12.34 -4.17 -4.40
C ALA A 94 -12.82 -5.36 -5.27
N GLY A 95 -12.47 -5.32 -6.56
CA GLY A 95 -12.30 -6.53 -7.37
C GLY A 95 -13.18 -6.70 -8.61
N SER A 96 -14.30 -5.97 -8.79
CA SER A 96 -15.24 -6.31 -9.89
C SER A 96 -15.56 -5.17 -10.85
N HIS A 97 -15.51 -3.92 -10.39
CA HIS A 97 -15.75 -2.75 -11.23
C HIS A 97 -14.73 -1.65 -10.96
N PRO A 98 -14.33 -0.90 -12.01
CA PRO A 98 -13.39 0.17 -11.83
C PRO A 98 -14.00 1.33 -11.05
N THR A 99 -13.19 1.93 -10.18
CA THR A 99 -13.62 3.08 -9.39
C THR A 99 -13.96 4.25 -10.33
N PRO A 100 -15.18 4.81 -10.26
CA PRO A 100 -15.56 5.97 -11.06
C PRO A 100 -14.68 7.18 -10.75
N GLU A 101 -14.31 7.97 -11.76
CA GLU A 101 -13.51 9.21 -11.58
C GLU A 101 -14.09 10.14 -10.50
N PRO A 102 -15.42 10.39 -10.41
CA PRO A 102 -15.99 11.20 -9.34
C PRO A 102 -15.71 10.65 -7.93
N CYS A 103 -15.57 9.33 -7.78
CA CYS A 103 -15.21 8.71 -6.52
C CYS A 103 -13.73 8.90 -6.19
N VAL A 104 -12.84 8.80 -7.19
CA VAL A 104 -11.40 9.10 -7.04
C VAL A 104 -11.23 10.54 -6.54
N GLU A 105 -11.91 11.49 -7.18
CA GLU A 105 -11.85 12.89 -6.80
C GLU A 105 -12.46 13.15 -5.40
N ALA A 106 -13.57 12.51 -5.06
CA ALA A 106 -14.14 12.58 -3.71
C ALA A 106 -13.18 12.07 -2.62
N ARG A 107 -12.47 10.96 -2.87
CA ARG A 107 -11.45 10.44 -1.95
C ARG A 107 -10.24 11.36 -1.85
N ARG A 108 -9.77 11.90 -2.98
CA ARG A 108 -8.72 12.93 -3.01
C ARG A 108 -9.09 14.15 -2.18
N TRP A 109 -10.33 14.63 -2.29
CA TRP A 109 -10.86 15.72 -1.48
C TRP A 109 -10.73 15.47 0.04
N MET A 110 -11.22 14.31 0.50
CA MET A 110 -11.14 13.95 1.92
C MET A 110 -9.68 13.80 2.38
N SER A 111 -8.84 13.18 1.54
CA SER A 111 -7.42 12.98 1.82
C SER A 111 -6.64 14.29 1.90
N SER A 112 -6.84 15.20 0.95
CA SER A 112 -6.23 16.54 0.97
C SER A 112 -6.67 17.33 2.20
N LEU A 113 -7.97 17.33 2.53
CA LEU A 113 -8.48 18.00 3.73
C LEU A 113 -7.78 17.51 5.01
N THR A 114 -7.65 16.19 5.15
CA THR A 114 -7.03 15.59 6.33
C THR A 114 -5.55 15.86 6.44
N GLY A 115 -4.75 15.70 5.37
CA GLY A 115 -3.33 15.97 5.55
C GLY A 115 -2.97 17.46 5.55
N MET A 116 -3.76 18.36 4.97
CA MET A 116 -3.61 19.80 5.23
C MET A 116 -3.86 20.13 6.71
N HIS A 117 -4.83 19.48 7.35
CA HIS A 117 -5.07 19.64 8.78
C HIS A 117 -3.83 19.29 9.60
N PHE A 118 -3.26 18.10 9.38
CA PHE A 118 -2.08 17.66 10.13
C PHE A 118 -0.82 18.44 9.76
N ALA A 119 -0.68 18.88 8.50
CA ALA A 119 0.39 19.76 8.08
C ALA A 119 0.36 21.11 8.80
N ARG A 120 -0.81 21.76 8.86
CA ARG A 120 -0.98 23.04 9.57
C ARG A 120 -0.77 22.93 11.07
N LYS A 121 -1.12 21.78 11.67
CA LYS A 121 -0.83 21.52 13.08
C LYS A 121 0.65 21.26 13.36
N GLY A 122 1.42 20.88 12.34
CA GLY A 122 2.81 20.43 12.52
C GLY A 122 2.93 19.11 13.29
N VAL A 123 1.84 18.34 13.41
CA VAL A 123 1.80 17.09 14.18
C VAL A 123 1.74 15.91 13.21
N PHE A 124 2.88 15.23 13.05
CA PHE A 124 3.01 14.04 12.19
C PHE A 124 3.37 12.77 12.97
N GLU A 125 3.36 12.80 14.30
CA GLU A 125 3.68 11.60 15.09
C GLU A 125 2.45 10.75 15.40
N ASN A 126 1.28 11.38 15.53
CA ASN A 126 0.05 10.74 16.00
C ASN A 126 -1.12 11.00 15.04
N ILE A 127 -0.94 10.70 13.76
CA ILE A 127 -2.05 10.78 12.79
C ILE A 127 -3.01 9.61 13.05
N PRO A 128 -4.32 9.87 13.24
CA PRO A 128 -5.30 8.81 13.47
C PRO A 128 -5.28 7.77 12.33
N LEU A 129 -5.39 6.50 12.69
CA LEU A 129 -5.32 5.40 11.72
C LEU A 129 -6.39 5.50 10.62
N ASP A 130 -7.59 6.01 10.94
CA ASP A 130 -8.65 6.20 9.94
C ASP A 130 -8.29 7.22 8.85
N VAL A 131 -7.47 8.22 9.20
CA VAL A 131 -6.93 9.19 8.23
C VAL A 131 -5.88 8.51 7.35
N VAL A 132 -4.99 7.72 7.95
CA VAL A 132 -3.97 6.97 7.23
C VAL A 132 -4.61 5.93 6.28
N ARG A 133 -5.71 5.29 6.70
CA ARG A 133 -6.52 4.39 5.84
C ARG A 133 -7.18 5.12 4.68
N LEU A 134 -7.74 6.30 4.90
CA LEU A 134 -8.31 7.12 3.85
C LEU A 134 -7.28 7.49 2.77
N TRP A 135 -6.04 7.80 3.16
CA TRP A 135 -4.94 8.05 2.21
C TRP A 135 -4.62 6.81 1.36
N TRP A 136 -4.61 5.63 1.98
CA TRP A 136 -4.42 4.37 1.27
C TRP A 136 -5.56 4.11 0.27
N GLU A 137 -6.81 4.23 0.70
CA GLU A 137 -8.00 4.04 -0.13
C GLU A 137 -8.06 5.02 -1.31
N THR A 138 -7.50 6.21 -1.15
CA THR A 138 -7.38 7.21 -2.23
C THR A 138 -6.40 6.74 -3.29
N GLY A 139 -5.25 6.21 -2.85
CA GLY A 139 -4.28 5.58 -3.72
C GLY A 139 -4.84 4.36 -4.46
N GLU A 140 -5.55 3.47 -3.75
CA GLU A 140 -6.23 2.30 -4.34
C GLU A 140 -7.29 2.69 -5.36
N ALA A 141 -8.12 3.69 -5.05
CA ALA A 141 -9.13 4.19 -5.99
C ALA A 141 -8.49 4.69 -7.27
N ALA A 142 -7.39 5.44 -7.16
CA ALA A 142 -6.66 5.93 -8.32
C ALA A 142 -6.03 4.77 -9.12
N VAL A 143 -5.41 3.78 -8.46
CA VAL A 143 -4.90 2.58 -9.14
C VAL A 143 -6.02 1.81 -9.84
N SER A 144 -7.15 1.58 -9.17
CA SER A 144 -8.33 0.89 -9.72
C SER A 144 -8.90 1.60 -10.95
N ALA A 145 -9.03 2.93 -10.90
CA ALA A 145 -9.47 3.73 -12.05
C ALA A 145 -8.50 3.61 -13.24
N ASN A 146 -7.20 3.42 -12.96
CA ASN A 146 -6.15 3.33 -13.97
C ASN A 146 -6.05 1.93 -14.65
N LEU A 147 -6.65 0.89 -14.08
CA LEU A 147 -6.59 -0.48 -14.60
C LEU A 147 -7.56 -0.76 -15.78
N ILE A 148 -8.35 0.22 -16.25
CA ILE A 148 -9.23 0.03 -17.42
C ILE A 148 -8.54 0.40 -18.74
N PRO A 149 -8.69 -0.42 -19.81
CA PRO A 149 -8.41 -0.04 -21.20
C PRO A 149 -9.50 0.88 -21.79
N ARG A 150 -9.78 2.05 -21.19
CA ARG A 150 -10.69 3.05 -21.77
C ARG A 150 -9.98 4.01 -22.73
N GLY A 151 -9.14 3.50 -23.64
CA GLY A 151 -8.59 4.22 -24.79
C GLY A 151 -7.87 5.56 -24.53
N ARG A 152 -7.68 5.95 -23.27
CA ARG A 152 -7.02 7.17 -22.84
C ARG A 152 -5.93 6.77 -21.86
N PRO A 153 -4.65 6.95 -22.21
CA PRO A 153 -3.59 6.74 -21.26
C PRO A 153 -3.81 7.70 -20.08
N VAL A 154 -3.81 7.15 -18.87
CA VAL A 154 -3.74 7.95 -17.65
C VAL A 154 -2.43 8.74 -17.68
N SER A 155 -2.48 10.03 -17.37
CA SER A 155 -1.27 10.84 -17.31
C SER A 155 -0.30 10.29 -16.26
N HIS A 156 0.99 10.38 -16.56
CA HIS A 156 2.06 10.00 -15.63
C HIS A 156 1.90 10.69 -14.26
N GLU A 157 1.51 11.97 -14.25
CA GLU A 157 1.26 12.75 -13.04
C GLU A 157 0.18 12.13 -12.14
N ARG A 158 -0.93 11.64 -12.70
CA ARG A 158 -1.99 10.99 -11.93
C ARG A 158 -1.53 9.67 -11.31
N ARG A 159 -0.68 8.92 -12.01
CA ARG A 159 -0.09 7.69 -11.47
C ARG A 159 0.91 7.98 -10.35
N GLN A 160 1.76 8.99 -10.52
CA GLN A 160 2.66 9.45 -9.46
C GLN A 160 1.91 9.92 -8.22
N GLN A 161 0.80 10.67 -8.37
CA GLN A 161 -0.04 11.07 -7.23
C GLN A 161 -0.66 9.87 -6.51
N ALA A 162 -1.11 8.85 -7.23
CA ALA A 162 -1.60 7.61 -6.62
C ALA A 162 -0.50 6.91 -5.80
N ALA A 163 0.71 6.83 -6.35
CA ALA A 163 1.87 6.25 -5.67
C ALA A 163 2.26 7.07 -4.43
N GLY A 164 2.18 8.40 -4.52
CA GLY A 164 2.39 9.32 -3.41
C GLY A 164 1.40 9.07 -2.27
N TRP A 165 0.11 8.91 -2.55
CA TRP A 165 -0.91 8.61 -1.53
C TRP A 165 -0.70 7.25 -0.86
N LEU A 166 -0.45 6.19 -1.65
CA LEU A 166 -0.17 4.85 -1.11
C LEU A 166 1.10 4.86 -0.24
N TYR A 167 2.17 5.49 -0.71
CA TYR A 167 3.42 5.55 0.04
C TYR A 167 3.27 6.41 1.30
N LEU A 168 2.58 7.55 1.22
CA LEU A 168 2.31 8.38 2.39
C LEU A 168 1.60 7.55 3.46
N ALA A 169 0.50 6.88 3.11
CA ALA A 169 -0.21 6.01 4.03
C ALA A 169 0.69 4.91 4.61
N PHE A 170 1.42 4.20 3.74
CA PHE A 170 2.37 3.16 4.12
C PHE A 170 3.47 3.68 5.07
N SER A 171 3.93 4.91 4.89
CA SER A 171 5.00 5.48 5.73
C SER A 171 4.56 5.72 7.17
N PHE A 172 3.29 6.03 7.40
CA PHE A 172 2.70 6.21 8.73
C PHE A 172 2.25 4.90 9.36
N ALA A 173 1.84 3.92 8.53
CA ALA A 173 1.28 2.67 9.01
C ALA A 173 1.72 1.46 8.15
N PRO A 174 3.02 1.11 8.13
CA PRO A 174 3.57 0.11 7.20
C PRO A 174 3.06 -1.32 7.45
N THR A 175 2.37 -1.54 8.57
CA THR A 175 1.82 -2.83 9.00
C THR A 175 0.31 -2.90 8.85
N GLU A 176 -0.39 -1.84 8.45
CA GLU A 176 -1.85 -1.77 8.52
C GLU A 176 -2.58 -2.23 7.25
N PHE A 177 -1.86 -2.30 6.13
CA PHE A 177 -2.47 -2.51 4.82
C PHE A 177 -2.31 -3.94 4.34
N ARG A 178 -3.43 -4.54 3.91
CA ARG A 178 -3.43 -5.82 3.18
C ARG A 178 -3.30 -5.51 1.70
N GLU A 179 -2.07 -5.52 1.19
CA GLU A 179 -1.84 -5.46 -0.26
C GLU A 179 -1.65 -6.90 -0.76
N GLU A 180 -2.77 -7.54 -1.08
CA GLU A 180 -2.80 -8.87 -1.69
C GLU A 180 -2.05 -8.82 -3.03
N ASN A 181 -1.26 -9.86 -3.34
CA ASN A 181 -0.40 -9.95 -4.53
C ASN A 181 0.71 -8.88 -4.66
N GLY A 182 0.86 -7.97 -3.70
CA GLY A 182 1.91 -6.95 -3.75
C GLY A 182 1.68 -5.86 -4.81
N TYR A 183 0.43 -5.52 -5.13
CA TYR A 183 0.11 -4.58 -6.22
C TYR A 183 0.74 -3.18 -6.05
N PHE A 184 0.90 -2.66 -4.82
CA PHE A 184 1.51 -1.35 -4.57
C PHE A 184 2.98 -1.36 -4.96
N GLY A 185 3.73 -2.40 -4.60
CA GLY A 185 5.11 -2.53 -5.08
C GLY A 185 5.22 -2.74 -6.59
N GLN A 186 4.25 -3.43 -7.22
CA GLN A 186 4.18 -3.51 -8.69
C GLN A 186 3.94 -2.13 -9.31
N PHE A 187 3.05 -1.36 -8.72
CA PHE A 187 2.74 0.01 -9.16
C PHE A 187 3.93 0.96 -8.99
N LEU A 188 4.66 0.88 -7.87
CA LEU A 188 5.91 1.61 -7.69
C LEU A 188 6.95 1.23 -8.76
N GLN A 189 7.04 -0.05 -9.09
CA GLN A 189 7.95 -0.53 -10.12
C GLN A 189 7.58 -0.02 -11.51
N SER A 190 6.29 0.05 -11.87
CA SER A 190 5.86 0.59 -13.17
C SER A 190 6.14 2.08 -13.32
N GLU A 191 6.20 2.82 -12.21
CA GLU A 191 6.60 4.24 -12.19
C GLU A 191 8.13 4.44 -12.06
N GLY A 192 8.93 3.38 -12.18
CA GLY A 192 10.39 3.46 -12.19
C GLY A 192 11.05 3.44 -10.81
N TYR A 193 10.29 3.24 -9.73
CA TYR A 193 10.80 3.25 -8.35
C TYR A 193 11.16 1.85 -7.84
N SER A 194 12.03 1.13 -8.57
CA SER A 194 12.42 -0.24 -8.22
C SER A 194 12.99 -0.39 -6.80
N HIS A 195 13.78 0.58 -6.32
CA HIS A 195 14.29 0.58 -4.95
C HIS A 195 13.17 0.63 -3.90
N LEU A 196 12.15 1.49 -4.11
CA LEU A 196 11.00 1.58 -3.20
C LEU A 196 10.14 0.31 -3.29
N ALA A 197 9.92 -0.21 -4.49
CA ALA A 197 9.19 -1.45 -4.71
C ALA A 197 9.83 -2.66 -4.00
N THR A 198 11.16 -2.72 -4.00
CA THR A 198 11.92 -3.71 -3.22
C THR A 198 11.82 -3.44 -1.73
N PHE A 199 11.95 -2.19 -1.31
CA PHE A 199 11.85 -1.82 0.10
C PHE A 199 10.49 -2.17 0.69
N THR A 200 9.38 -1.87 0.01
CA THR A 200 8.03 -2.19 0.49
C THR A 200 7.82 -3.69 0.61
N ALA A 201 8.26 -4.48 -0.37
CA ALA A 201 8.22 -5.94 -0.31
C ALA A 201 9.07 -6.51 0.85
N LEU A 202 10.29 -6.00 1.04
CA LEU A 202 11.15 -6.39 2.16
C LEU A 202 10.52 -6.02 3.51
N ARG A 203 9.95 -4.82 3.62
CA ARG A 203 9.33 -4.33 4.86
C ARG A 203 8.08 -5.13 5.23
N ARG A 204 7.30 -5.54 4.23
CA ARG A 204 6.19 -6.50 4.38
C ARG A 204 6.71 -7.85 4.85
N MET A 205 7.74 -8.38 4.19
CA MET A 205 8.32 -9.68 4.52
C MET A 205 8.75 -9.78 6.00
N VAL A 206 9.28 -8.71 6.59
CA VAL A 206 9.72 -8.69 8.00
C VAL A 206 8.70 -8.11 8.98
N GLY A 207 7.56 -7.62 8.50
CA GLY A 207 6.52 -7.04 9.33
C GLY A 207 5.70 -8.07 10.12
N THR A 208 5.01 -7.59 11.15
CA THR A 208 4.03 -8.34 11.98
C THR A 208 2.59 -7.86 11.76
N GLY A 209 2.38 -7.08 10.69
CA GLY A 209 1.13 -6.40 10.41
C GLY A 209 0.01 -7.26 9.85
N ARG A 210 -1.07 -6.61 9.40
CA ARG A 210 -2.31 -7.21 8.87
C ARG A 210 -2.13 -8.18 7.71
N VAL A 211 -0.99 -8.11 7.02
CA VAL A 211 -0.54 -9.06 5.99
C VAL A 211 -0.26 -10.46 6.58
N HIS A 212 0.12 -10.52 7.86
CA HIS A 212 0.56 -11.73 8.57
C HIS A 212 -0.35 -12.11 9.75
N THR A 213 -1.36 -11.29 10.08
CA THR A 213 -2.32 -11.61 11.14
C THR A 213 -3.42 -12.52 10.60
N GLN A 214 -3.47 -13.75 11.14
CA GLN A 214 -4.51 -14.74 10.90
C GLN A 214 -5.90 -14.17 11.22
N GLN A 215 -6.87 -14.31 10.32
CA GLN A 215 -8.25 -14.44 10.76
C GLN A 215 -8.47 -15.91 11.16
N PRO A 216 -9.12 -16.21 12.30
CA PRO A 216 -9.35 -17.59 12.77
C PRO A 216 -10.06 -18.51 11.76
N SER A 217 -10.70 -17.93 10.74
CA SER A 217 -11.48 -18.61 9.70
C SER A 217 -10.82 -18.69 8.33
N GLU A 218 -9.62 -18.12 8.13
CA GLU A 218 -8.98 -18.03 6.81
C GLU A 218 -7.66 -18.84 6.80
N PRO A 219 -7.59 -19.99 6.10
CA PRO A 219 -6.41 -20.87 6.06
C PRO A 219 -5.17 -20.32 5.32
N GLN A 220 -5.12 -19.04 4.93
CA GLN A 220 -4.49 -18.76 3.63
C GLN A 220 -3.02 -18.27 3.59
N TRP A 221 -2.30 -17.92 4.66
CA TRP A 221 -1.10 -17.06 4.47
C TRP A 221 0.22 -17.49 5.15
N ASP A 222 0.45 -18.79 5.38
CA ASP A 222 1.77 -19.27 5.86
C ASP A 222 2.90 -19.07 4.82
N GLY A 223 2.57 -19.13 3.52
CA GLY A 223 3.53 -18.92 2.42
C GLY A 223 3.81 -17.46 2.06
N GLN A 224 3.11 -16.48 2.66
CA GLN A 224 3.18 -15.09 2.20
C GLN A 224 4.58 -14.48 2.32
N ARG A 225 5.35 -14.86 3.35
CA ARG A 225 6.71 -14.35 3.51
C ARG A 225 7.63 -14.82 2.39
N PHE A 226 7.40 -16.02 1.84
CA PHE A 226 8.11 -16.49 0.65
C PHE A 226 7.73 -15.66 -0.57
N TRP A 227 6.44 -15.38 -0.74
CA TRP A 227 5.96 -14.53 -1.83
C TRP A 227 6.49 -13.09 -1.74
N ASP A 228 6.42 -12.45 -0.58
CA ASP A 228 6.99 -11.11 -0.36
C ASP A 228 8.52 -11.11 -0.60
N GLY A 229 9.21 -12.18 -0.21
CA GLY A 229 10.63 -12.40 -0.50
C GLY A 229 10.93 -12.51 -1.99
N LEU A 230 10.13 -13.29 -2.73
CA LEU A 230 10.20 -13.35 -4.19
C LEU A 230 9.96 -11.96 -4.80
N LEU A 231 8.91 -11.27 -4.39
CA LEU A 231 8.59 -9.93 -4.89
C LEU A 231 9.75 -8.95 -4.67
N ALA A 232 10.40 -9.00 -3.50
CA ALA A 232 11.58 -8.20 -3.22
C ALA A 232 12.71 -8.47 -4.23
N VAL A 233 13.00 -9.74 -4.51
CA VAL A 233 14.03 -10.16 -5.49
C VAL A 233 13.65 -9.75 -6.91
N VAL A 234 12.40 -9.97 -7.33
CA VAL A 234 11.89 -9.60 -8.66
C VAL A 234 12.04 -8.10 -8.89
N ARG A 235 11.66 -7.29 -7.90
CA ARG A 235 11.64 -5.82 -7.97
C ARG A 235 13.02 -5.19 -7.82
N ALA A 236 13.97 -5.91 -7.22
CA ALA A 236 15.31 -5.38 -6.97
C ALA A 236 16.01 -4.95 -8.27
N PRO A 237 16.67 -3.78 -8.28
CA PRO A 237 17.63 -3.44 -9.31
C PRO A 237 18.60 -4.60 -9.54
N LYS A 238 19.03 -4.82 -10.79
CA LYS A 238 19.88 -5.97 -11.15
C LYS A 238 21.10 -6.12 -10.23
N SER A 239 21.75 -5.00 -9.91
CA SER A 239 22.92 -4.93 -9.00
C SER A 239 22.65 -5.35 -7.56
N LEU A 240 21.39 -5.36 -7.11
CA LEU A 240 21.00 -5.68 -5.74
C LEU A 240 20.31 -7.04 -5.60
N LYS A 241 19.88 -7.67 -6.71
CA LYS A 241 19.13 -8.93 -6.68
C LYS A 241 19.80 -10.01 -5.83
N LEU A 242 21.11 -10.18 -5.96
CA LEU A 242 21.86 -11.20 -5.22
C LEU A 242 21.86 -10.91 -3.71
N SER A 243 22.15 -9.67 -3.30
CA SER A 243 22.14 -9.27 -1.89
C SER A 243 20.75 -9.37 -1.27
N VAL A 244 19.70 -9.03 -2.02
CA VAL A 244 18.30 -9.15 -1.59
C VAL A 244 17.94 -10.62 -1.41
N ALA A 245 18.29 -11.49 -2.35
CA ALA A 245 18.01 -12.92 -2.25
C ALA A 245 18.73 -13.60 -1.08
N LEU A 246 19.99 -13.22 -0.83
CA LEU A 246 20.75 -13.69 0.35
C LEU A 246 20.06 -13.30 1.66
N PHE A 247 19.60 -12.05 1.77
CA PHE A 247 18.84 -11.57 2.92
C PHE A 247 17.51 -12.32 3.09
N VAL A 248 16.76 -12.51 2.00
CA VAL A 248 15.49 -13.25 2.00
C VAL A 248 15.71 -14.69 2.48
N ALA A 249 16.74 -15.38 1.96
CA ALA A 249 17.04 -16.74 2.36
C ALA A 249 17.40 -16.84 3.84
N ASP A 250 18.26 -15.96 4.36
CA ASP A 250 18.62 -15.94 5.79
C ASP A 250 17.41 -15.70 6.68
N TYR A 251 16.56 -14.75 6.30
CA TYR A 251 15.37 -14.44 7.06
C TYR A 251 14.41 -15.62 7.13
N LEU A 252 14.12 -16.25 5.99
CA LEU A 252 13.21 -17.40 5.94
C LEU A 252 13.78 -18.59 6.70
N ILE A 253 15.07 -18.91 6.55
CA ILE A 253 15.74 -19.95 7.36
C ILE A 253 15.54 -19.69 8.85
N GLY A 254 15.85 -18.47 9.32
CA GLY A 254 15.72 -18.11 10.72
C GLY A 254 14.29 -18.20 11.25
N ARG A 255 13.28 -17.98 10.40
CA ARG A 255 11.86 -18.14 10.76
C ARG A 255 11.48 -19.61 10.96
N ILE A 256 11.88 -20.48 10.05
CA ILE A 256 11.62 -21.93 10.15
C ILE A 256 12.32 -22.51 11.38
N GLU A 257 13.59 -22.16 11.59
CA GLU A 257 14.34 -22.58 12.78
C GLU A 257 13.77 -22.01 14.08
N GLY A 258 13.13 -20.84 14.00
CA GLY A 258 12.37 -20.23 15.09
C GLY A 258 11.01 -20.88 15.36
N GLY A 259 10.60 -21.87 14.56
CA GLY A 259 9.38 -22.66 14.78
C GLY A 259 8.18 -22.27 13.92
N ASP A 260 8.36 -21.46 12.86
CA ASP A 260 7.30 -21.24 11.88
C ASP A 260 6.89 -22.58 11.23
N ARG A 261 5.58 -22.81 11.16
CA ARG A 261 4.96 -23.96 10.50
C ARG A 261 4.26 -23.51 9.24
N TYR A 262 4.09 -24.44 8.31
CA TYR A 262 3.40 -24.19 7.05
C TYR A 262 2.35 -25.26 6.81
N SER A 263 1.23 -24.85 6.24
CA SER A 263 0.21 -25.78 5.79
C SER A 263 0.56 -26.39 4.42
N PRO A 264 0.06 -27.60 4.09
CA PRO A 264 0.22 -28.20 2.77
C PRO A 264 -0.30 -27.32 1.63
N GLU A 265 -1.32 -26.51 1.88
CA GLU A 265 -1.89 -25.58 0.89
C GLU A 265 -0.89 -24.49 0.44
N ALA A 266 0.08 -24.15 1.30
CA ALA A 266 1.13 -23.18 0.97
C ALA A 266 2.29 -23.78 0.15
N ALA A 267 2.38 -25.11 0.02
CA ALA A 267 3.55 -25.79 -0.55
C ALA A 267 3.86 -25.34 -1.99
N GLN A 268 2.84 -25.25 -2.84
CA GLN A 268 3.01 -24.83 -4.23
C GLN A 268 3.55 -23.39 -4.33
N LEU A 269 3.00 -22.47 -3.53
CA LEU A 269 3.43 -21.08 -3.50
C LEU A 269 4.89 -20.95 -3.03
N ILE A 270 5.28 -21.74 -2.03
CA ILE A 270 6.65 -21.77 -1.51
C ILE A 270 7.62 -22.30 -2.58
N GLU A 271 7.30 -23.43 -3.22
CA GLU A 271 8.12 -24.01 -4.28
C GLU A 271 8.30 -23.07 -5.46
N ASP A 272 7.21 -22.46 -5.92
CA ASP A 272 7.26 -21.50 -7.01
C ASP A 272 8.06 -20.26 -6.60
N SER A 273 7.92 -19.78 -5.37
CA SER A 273 8.70 -18.65 -4.87
C SER A 273 10.19 -18.92 -4.89
N LEU A 274 10.63 -20.07 -4.38
CA LEU A 274 12.05 -20.46 -4.36
C LEU A 274 12.63 -20.62 -5.76
N ARG A 275 11.91 -21.32 -6.64
CA ARG A 275 12.31 -21.51 -8.05
C ARG A 275 12.47 -20.18 -8.78
N ASN A 276 11.52 -19.26 -8.60
CA ASN A 276 11.57 -17.95 -9.24
C ASN A 276 12.68 -17.07 -8.64
N ILE A 277 12.98 -17.17 -7.34
CA ILE A 277 14.13 -16.48 -6.74
C ILE A 277 15.44 -16.94 -7.40
N GLU A 278 15.62 -18.24 -7.57
CA GLU A 278 16.80 -18.80 -8.27
C GLU A 278 16.87 -18.31 -9.72
N GLN A 279 15.76 -18.40 -10.45
CA GLN A 279 15.69 -17.93 -11.85
C GLN A 279 16.08 -16.45 -11.97
N HIS A 280 15.53 -15.59 -11.12
CA HIS A 280 15.80 -14.16 -11.16
C HIS A 280 17.20 -13.74 -10.67
N THR A 281 17.94 -14.64 -10.02
CA THR A 281 19.28 -14.36 -9.50
C THR A 281 20.39 -14.99 -10.35
N SER A 282 20.07 -15.96 -11.21
CA SER A 282 21.04 -16.65 -12.08
C SER A 282 21.86 -15.70 -12.95
N GLU A 283 21.22 -14.68 -13.52
CA GLU A 283 21.86 -13.66 -14.38
C GLU A 283 22.23 -12.37 -13.63
N ALA A 284 21.99 -12.28 -12.32
CA ALA A 284 22.28 -11.09 -11.56
C ALA A 284 23.81 -10.87 -11.47
N PRO A 285 24.32 -9.64 -11.71
CA PRO A 285 25.73 -9.34 -11.53
C PRO A 285 26.15 -9.56 -10.07
N GLY A 286 27.33 -10.14 -9.86
CA GLY A 286 27.88 -10.40 -8.54
C GLY A 286 29.04 -11.40 -8.56
N PRO A 287 29.82 -11.48 -7.48
CA PRO A 287 30.91 -12.44 -7.37
C PRO A 287 30.37 -13.87 -7.34
N GLN A 288 31.13 -14.81 -7.94
CA GLN A 288 30.74 -16.23 -7.98
C GLN A 288 30.56 -16.83 -6.58
N SER A 289 31.35 -16.38 -5.60
CA SER A 289 31.21 -16.79 -4.19
C SER A 289 29.83 -16.51 -3.62
N ALA A 290 29.26 -15.34 -3.89
CA ALA A 290 27.92 -14.97 -3.41
C ALA A 290 26.81 -15.78 -4.10
N ARG A 291 27.01 -16.19 -5.36
CA ARG A 291 26.08 -17.10 -6.05
C ARG A 291 26.10 -18.50 -5.45
N LEU A 292 27.30 -19.04 -5.20
CA LEU A 292 27.47 -20.32 -4.52
C LEU A 292 26.83 -20.30 -3.13
N GLU A 293 27.07 -19.23 -2.38
CA GLU A 293 26.44 -19.01 -1.06
C GLU A 293 24.91 -19.00 -1.15
N LEU A 294 24.34 -18.27 -2.12
CA LEU A 294 22.89 -18.26 -2.34
C LEU A 294 22.36 -19.66 -2.66
N SER A 295 23.00 -20.40 -3.58
CA SER A 295 22.60 -21.77 -3.92
C SER A 295 22.59 -22.69 -2.70
N HIS A 296 23.62 -22.60 -1.84
CA HIS A 296 23.67 -23.37 -0.59
C HIS A 296 22.52 -23.00 0.37
N ARG A 297 22.21 -21.71 0.52
CA ARG A 297 21.12 -21.24 1.38
C ARG A 297 19.75 -21.63 0.84
N LEU A 298 19.53 -21.55 -0.47
CA LEU A 298 18.27 -21.99 -1.10
C LEU A 298 18.08 -23.50 -0.97
N ALA A 299 19.13 -24.31 -1.14
CA ALA A 299 19.06 -25.76 -0.91
C ALA A 299 18.75 -26.10 0.56
N ARG A 300 19.38 -25.40 1.52
CA ARG A 300 19.08 -25.55 2.94
C ARG A 300 17.62 -25.15 3.24
N LEU A 301 17.18 -24.01 2.71
CA LEU A 301 15.82 -23.53 2.87
C LEU A 301 14.82 -24.55 2.32
N ASP A 302 15.08 -25.13 1.14
CA ASP A 302 14.23 -26.18 0.54
C ASP A 302 14.06 -27.39 1.46
N GLY A 303 15.16 -27.87 2.04
CA GLY A 303 15.11 -28.97 3.01
C GLY A 303 14.33 -28.63 4.29
N LEU A 304 14.52 -27.41 4.81
CA LEU A 304 13.89 -26.97 6.06
C LEU A 304 12.37 -26.82 5.95
N TRP A 305 11.86 -26.15 4.91
CA TRP A 305 10.41 -25.93 4.80
C TRP A 305 9.65 -27.24 4.54
N ARG A 306 10.23 -28.16 3.75
CA ARG A 306 9.68 -29.51 3.53
C ARG A 306 9.68 -30.36 4.82
N ALA A 307 10.65 -30.14 5.71
CA ALA A 307 10.64 -30.78 7.02
C ALA A 307 9.55 -30.18 7.92
N ALA A 308 9.36 -28.86 7.89
CA ALA A 308 8.32 -28.16 8.65
C ALA A 308 6.90 -28.56 8.23
N LEU A 309 6.66 -28.93 6.97
CA LEU A 309 5.37 -29.49 6.51
C LEU A 309 5.01 -30.84 7.15
N ARG A 310 6.00 -31.61 7.59
CA ARG A 310 5.80 -33.00 8.06
C ARG A 310 5.48 -33.10 9.56
N ASN A 311 5.60 -32.00 10.31
CA ASN A 311 5.56 -31.92 11.77
C ASN A 311 4.42 -31.05 12.30
#